data_AF-A0AAN4ZD23-F1
#
_entry.id   AF-A0AAN4ZD23-F1
#
_cell.length_a   1.000
_cell.length_b   1.000
_cell.length_c   1.000
_cell.angle_alpha   90.00
_cell.angle_beta   90.00
_cell.angle_gamma   90.00
#
_symmetry.space_group_name_H-M   'P 1'
#
loop_
_entity.id
_entity.type
_entity.pdbx_description
1 polymer ?
#
loop_
_entity_poly.entity_id
_entity_poly.type
_entity_poly.pdbx_seq_one_letter_code
_entity_poly.pdbx_strand_id
1 'polypeptide(L)'
;RIRMSLILYLHYLFAAFSLVANVLLIGIIAKRTTKSFRNYAVLILQECLFELLSATANILSMQRLIPIPGTTIFASMGVCSTVSPSFCYFFHTMIPCCYVRTVFITSFQLVFR
;
A
#
# COMPACT_ATOMS: atom_id res chain seq x y z
N ARG A 1 12.24 -20.60 -12.59
CA ARG A 1 12.94 -20.10 -11.38
C ARG A 1 13.32 -18.61 -11.50
N ILE A 2 14.01 -18.17 -12.57
CA ILE A 2 14.44 -16.76 -12.78
C ILE A 2 13.29 -15.74 -12.80
N ARG A 3 12.17 -16.02 -13.52
CA ARG A 3 11.00 -15.13 -13.57
C ARG A 3 10.35 -14.85 -12.22
N MET A 4 10.43 -15.82 -11.31
CA MET A 4 9.78 -15.77 -10.00
C MET A 4 10.54 -14.83 -9.04
N SER A 5 11.87 -14.82 -9.13
CA SER A 5 12.74 -13.91 -8.37
C SER A 5 12.67 -12.47 -8.87
N LEU A 6 12.47 -12.26 -10.18
CA LEU A 6 12.31 -10.92 -10.76
C LEU A 6 11.06 -10.21 -10.21
N ILE A 7 9.92 -10.91 -10.19
CA ILE A 7 8.65 -10.36 -9.68
C ILE A 7 8.80 -9.95 -8.21
N LEU A 8 9.49 -10.78 -7.42
CA LEU A 8 9.77 -10.48 -6.03
C LEU A 8 10.62 -9.22 -5.87
N TYR A 9 11.67 -9.07 -6.68
CA TYR A 9 12.54 -7.91 -6.63
C TYR A 9 11.81 -6.62 -7.01
N LEU A 10 11.02 -6.66 -8.10
CA LEU A 10 10.20 -5.53 -8.51
C LEU A 10 9.19 -5.16 -7.42
N HIS A 11 8.53 -6.15 -6.80
CA HIS A 11 7.58 -5.93 -5.71
C HIS A 11 8.18 -5.12 -4.56
N TYR A 12 9.35 -5.51 -4.07
CA TYR A 12 10.04 -4.75 -3.02
C TYR A 12 10.52 -3.38 -3.48
N LEU A 13 10.99 -3.26 -4.72
CA LEU A 13 11.45 -1.98 -5.26
C LEU A 13 10.31 -0.96 -5.37
N PHE A 14 9.16 -1.36 -5.88
CA PHE A 14 7.97 -0.50 -5.95
C PHE A 14 7.45 -0.14 -4.56
N ALA A 15 7.42 -1.09 -3.62
CA ALA A 15 6.97 -0.82 -2.26
C ALA A 15 7.92 0.14 -1.53
N ALA A 16 9.24 -0.03 -1.68
CA ALA A 16 10.24 0.88 -1.10
C ALA A 16 10.14 2.28 -1.72
N PHE A 17 9.98 2.38 -3.04
CA PHE A 17 9.80 3.65 -3.72
C PHE A 17 8.53 4.38 -3.24
N SER A 18 7.40 3.66 -3.15
CA SER A 18 6.15 4.21 -2.62
C SER A 18 6.32 4.73 -1.19
N LEU A 19 7.02 3.98 -0.33
CA LEU A 19 7.28 4.39 1.04
C LEU A 19 8.09 5.70 1.10
N VAL A 20 9.21 5.77 0.38
CA VAL A 20 10.07 6.96 0.35
C VAL A 20 9.33 8.17 -0.22
N ALA A 21 8.64 8.00 -1.34
CA ALA A 21 7.92 9.07 -2.00
C ALA A 21 6.82 9.66 -1.09
N ASN A 22 6.03 8.81 -0.43
CA ASN A 22 4.96 9.26 0.47
C ASN A 22 5.49 9.93 1.74
N VAL A 23 6.60 9.45 2.32
CA VAL A 23 7.26 10.14 3.45
C VAL A 23 7.73 11.54 3.04
N LEU A 24 8.35 11.66 1.87
CA LEU A 24 8.79 12.96 1.34
C LEU A 24 7.60 13.91 1.12
N LEU A 25 6.50 13.40 0.57
CA LEU A 25 5.29 14.18 0.32
C LEU A 25 4.70 14.73 1.62
N ILE A 26 4.60 13.90 2.67
CA ILE A 26 4.14 14.32 4.00
C ILE A 26 5.05 15.42 4.55
N GLY A 27 6.37 15.29 4.39
CA GLY A 27 7.33 16.32 4.78
C GLY A 27 7.13 17.66 4.05
N ILE A 28 6.79 17.62 2.77
CA ILE A 28 6.50 18.81 1.96
C ILE A 28 5.19 19.46 2.42
N ILE A 29 4.13 18.66 2.60
CA ILE A 29 2.82 19.14 3.05
C ILE A 29 2.94 19.79 4.43
N ALA A 30 3.64 19.14 5.36
CA ALA A 30 3.84 19.68 6.71
C ALA A 30 4.59 21.03 6.71
N LYS A 31 5.53 21.25 5.78
CA LYS A 31 6.36 22.46 5.75
C LYS A 31 5.80 23.60 4.88
N ARG A 32 5.05 23.33 3.82
CA ARG A 32 4.69 24.32 2.78
C ARG A 32 3.19 24.57 2.57
N THR A 33 2.30 24.05 3.41
CA THR A 33 0.85 24.24 3.21
C THR A 33 0.43 25.69 3.45
N THR A 34 -0.02 26.38 2.40
CA THR A 34 -0.63 27.72 2.48
C THR A 34 -2.11 27.60 2.88
N LYS A 35 -2.65 28.62 3.58
CA LYS A 35 -4.02 28.60 4.15
C LYS A 35 -5.12 28.32 3.10
N SER A 36 -4.91 28.71 1.84
CA SER A 36 -5.87 28.51 0.75
C SER A 36 -6.03 27.06 0.31
N PHE A 37 -5.04 26.19 0.56
CA PHE A 37 -5.07 24.79 0.14
C PHE A 37 -5.26 23.83 1.32
N ARG A 38 -5.67 24.31 2.49
CA ARG A 38 -5.69 23.50 3.72
C ARG A 38 -6.59 22.26 3.61
N ASN A 39 -7.76 22.38 2.99
CA ASN A 39 -8.69 21.25 2.84
C ASN A 39 -8.13 20.18 1.88
N TYR A 40 -7.55 20.60 0.75
CA TYR A 40 -6.88 19.71 -0.19
C TYR A 40 -5.62 19.06 0.40
N ALA A 41 -4.82 19.84 1.14
CA ALA A 41 -3.63 19.34 1.82
C ALA A 41 -3.95 18.25 2.84
N VAL A 42 -5.08 18.36 3.56
CA VAL A 42 -5.54 17.31 4.49
C VAL A 42 -5.96 16.04 3.74
N LEU A 43 -6.66 16.16 2.61
CA LEU A 43 -7.03 15.00 1.79
C LEU A 43 -5.79 14.29 1.23
N ILE A 44 -4.83 15.04 0.70
CA ILE A 44 -3.57 14.49 0.18
C ILE A 44 -2.75 13.87 1.32
N LEU A 45 -2.72 14.48 2.50
CA LEU A 45 -2.03 13.91 3.66
C LEU A 45 -2.67 12.58 4.09
N GLN A 46 -4.00 12.50 4.09
CA GLN A 46 -4.72 11.26 4.38
C GLN A 46 -4.39 10.16 3.36
N GLU A 47 -4.31 10.52 2.08
CA GLU A 47 -3.93 9.63 0.99
C GLU A 47 -2.49 9.11 1.19
N CYS A 48 -1.53 9.98 1.48
CA CYS A 48 -0.16 9.57 1.78
C CYS A 48 -0.05 8.63 2.98
N LEU A 49 -0.85 8.84 4.03
CA LEU A 49 -0.88 7.95 5.19
C LEU A 49 -1.39 6.54 4.81
N PHE A 50 -2.44 6.46 4.00
CA PHE A 50 -2.95 5.16 3.53
C PHE A 50 -1.98 4.47 2.58
N GLU A 51 -1.28 5.22 1.72
CA GLU A 51 -0.23 4.69 0.86
C GLU A 51 0.97 4.18 1.68
N LEU A 52 1.36 4.85 2.77
CA LEU A 52 2.39 4.34 3.69
C LEU A 52 1.98 3.05 4.38
N LEU A 53 0.74 2.99 4.87
CA LEU A 53 0.18 1.77 5.48
C LEU A 53 0.11 0.63 4.45
N SER A 54 -0.29 0.94 3.22
CA SER A 54 -0.32 -0.03 2.12
C SER A 54 1.09 -0.52 1.77
N ALA A 55 2.05 0.38 1.59
CA ALA A 55 3.43 0.04 1.26
C ALA A 55 4.10 -0.80 2.35
N THR A 56 3.92 -0.44 3.62
CA THR A 56 4.43 -1.24 4.75
C THR A 56 3.78 -2.62 4.82
N ALA A 57 2.46 -2.70 4.63
CA ALA A 57 1.76 -3.99 4.52
C ALA A 57 2.29 -4.84 3.37
N ASN A 58 2.60 -4.22 2.24
CA ASN A 58 3.06 -4.89 1.03
C ASN A 58 4.50 -5.42 1.16
N ILE A 59 5.35 -4.76 1.95
CA ILE A 59 6.69 -5.25 2.30
C ILE A 59 6.59 -6.43 3.29
N LEU A 60 5.69 -6.32 4.28
CA LEU A 60 5.55 -7.33 5.33
C LEU A 60 4.85 -8.59 4.82
N SER A 61 3.82 -8.43 4.00
CA SER A 61 2.97 -9.51 3.50
C SER A 61 3.03 -9.60 1.99
N MET A 62 3.57 -10.72 1.50
CA MET A 62 3.47 -11.10 0.10
C MET A 62 2.68 -12.40 0.00
N GLN A 63 1.39 -12.31 -0.36
CA GLN A 63 0.57 -13.50 -0.57
C GLN A 63 0.43 -13.82 -2.05
N ARG A 64 0.65 -15.09 -2.38
CA ARG A 64 0.31 -15.65 -3.68
C ARG A 64 -0.99 -16.40 -3.61
N LEU A 65 -1.93 -16.02 -4.46
CA LEU A 65 -3.14 -16.80 -4.71
C LEU A 65 -2.82 -17.90 -5.71
N ILE A 66 -3.02 -19.14 -5.29
CA ILE A 66 -2.97 -20.31 -6.17
C ILE A 66 -4.42 -20.78 -6.32
N PRO A 67 -5.06 -20.50 -7.49
CA PRO A 67 -6.41 -20.98 -7.74
C PRO A 67 -6.38 -22.49 -7.96
N ILE A 68 -7.23 -23.22 -7.23
CA ILE A 68 -7.45 -24.66 -7.35
C ILE A 68 -8.94 -24.84 -7.65
N PRO A 69 -9.36 -25.83 -8.45
CA PRO A 69 -10.79 -26.09 -8.63
C PRO A 69 -11.50 -26.27 -7.27
N GLY A 70 -12.44 -25.37 -6.98
CA GLY A 70 -13.25 -25.37 -5.76
C GLY A 70 -12.71 -24.54 -4.59
N THR A 71 -11.43 -24.13 -4.56
CA THR A 71 -10.86 -23.33 -3.45
C THR A 71 -9.67 -22.47 -3.89
N THR A 72 -9.38 -21.41 -3.14
CA THR A 72 -8.16 -20.60 -3.30
C THR A 72 -7.21 -20.85 -2.13
N ILE A 73 -5.96 -21.25 -2.43
CA ILE A 73 -4.93 -21.37 -1.40
C ILE A 73 -4.09 -20.09 -1.39
N PHE A 74 -3.91 -19.53 -0.19
CA PHE A 74 -3.02 -18.39 0.05
C PHE A 74 -1.65 -18.89 0.51
N ALA A 75 -0.67 -18.84 -0.39
CA ALA A 75 0.72 -19.09 -0.04
C ALA A 75 1.36 -17.78 0.43
N SER A 76 1.62 -17.69 1.74
CA SER A 76 2.31 -16.54 2.34
C SER A 76 3.82 -16.65 2.13
N MET A 77 4.40 -15.64 1.50
CA MET A 77 5.84 -15.49 1.28
C MET A 77 6.30 -14.17 1.92
N GLY A 78 7.54 -14.13 2.39
CA GLY A 78 8.14 -12.92 2.98
C GLY A 78 8.25 -12.95 4.51
N VAL A 79 8.45 -11.79 5.12
CA VAL A 79 8.77 -11.68 6.56
C VAL A 79 7.62 -12.16 7.44
N CYS A 80 6.37 -11.92 7.03
CA CYS A 80 5.20 -12.32 7.80
C CYS A 80 5.10 -13.84 8.04
N SER A 81 5.67 -14.68 7.16
CA SER A 81 5.60 -16.15 7.30
C SER A 81 6.44 -16.66 8.47
N THR A 82 7.40 -15.86 8.95
CA THR A 82 8.21 -16.17 10.14
C THR A 82 7.48 -15.87 11.45
N VAL A 83 6.40 -15.08 11.40
CA VAL A 83 5.64 -14.65 12.59
C VAL A 83 4.41 -15.53 12.79
N SER A 84 3.45 -15.47 11.86
CA SER A 84 2.21 -16.25 11.92
C SER A 84 1.41 -16.13 10.61
N PRO A 85 0.69 -17.20 10.20
CA PRO A 85 -0.25 -17.13 9.07
C PRO A 85 -1.35 -16.07 9.24
N SER A 86 -1.86 -15.89 10.46
CA SER A 86 -2.89 -14.89 10.76
C SER A 86 -2.37 -13.47 10.59
N PHE A 87 -1.10 -13.24 10.92
CA PHE A 87 -0.43 -11.95 10.72
C PHE A 87 -0.30 -11.63 9.23
N CYS A 88 0.16 -12.58 8.41
CA CYS A 88 0.20 -12.40 6.94
C CYS A 88 -1.19 -12.07 6.37
N TYR A 89 -2.23 -12.78 6.83
CA TYR A 89 -3.60 -12.57 6.36
C TYR A 89 -4.12 -11.18 6.71
N PHE A 90 -3.87 -10.70 7.94
CA PHE A 90 -4.24 -9.35 8.35
C PHE A 90 -3.68 -8.27 7.42
N PHE A 91 -2.36 -8.29 7.16
CA PHE A 91 -1.75 -7.32 6.24
C PHE A 91 -2.26 -7.48 4.80
N HIS A 92 -2.51 -8.71 4.35
CA HIS A 92 -3.08 -8.93 3.03
C HIS A 92 -4.47 -8.33 2.89
N THR A 93 -5.33 -8.44 3.91
CA THR A 93 -6.65 -7.80 3.93
C THR A 93 -6.59 -6.28 4.08
N MET A 94 -5.52 -5.76 4.69
CA MET A 94 -5.35 -4.31 4.87
C MET A 94 -5.03 -3.59 3.56
N ILE A 95 -4.25 -4.20 2.67
CA ILE A 95 -3.88 -3.64 1.35
C ILE A 95 -5.12 -3.22 0.53
N PRO A 96 -6.12 -4.09 0.25
CA PRO A 96 -7.29 -3.71 -0.52
C PRO A 96 -8.15 -2.66 0.22
N CYS A 97 -8.20 -2.68 1.56
CA CYS A 97 -8.89 -1.64 2.31
C CYS A 97 -8.24 -0.25 2.11
N CYS A 98 -6.89 -0.19 2.10
CA CYS A 98 -6.16 1.02 1.80
C CYS A 98 -6.42 1.48 0.35
N TYR A 99 -6.37 0.55 -0.61
CA TYR A 99 -6.59 0.84 -2.03
C TYR A 99 -7.99 1.40 -2.33
N VAL A 100 -9.03 0.85 -1.73
CA VAL A 100 -10.41 1.37 -1.90
C VAL A 100 -10.51 2.80 -1.36
N ARG A 101 -9.84 3.10 -0.24
CA ARG A 101 -9.84 4.44 0.34
C ARG A 101 -9.08 5.44 -0.52
N THR A 102 -7.93 5.07 -1.10
CA THR A 102 -7.18 5.96 -1.98
C THR A 102 -7.99 6.26 -3.24
N VAL A 103 -8.56 5.25 -3.90
CA VAL A 103 -9.44 5.45 -5.07
C VAL A 103 -10.62 6.37 -4.75
N PHE A 104 -11.25 6.21 -3.58
CA PHE A 104 -12.36 7.07 -3.16
C PHE A 104 -11.92 8.53 -2.98
N ILE A 105 -10.79 8.75 -2.29
CA ILE A 105 -10.25 10.10 -2.04
C ILE A 105 -9.82 10.76 -3.35
N THR A 106 -9.10 10.06 -4.23
CA THR A 106 -8.68 10.59 -5.53
C THR A 106 -9.88 10.92 -6.41
N SER A 107 -10.90 10.05 -6.42
CA SER A 107 -12.14 10.31 -7.17
C SER A 107 -12.87 11.54 -6.65
N PHE A 108 -12.95 11.71 -5.33
CA PHE A 108 -13.53 12.90 -4.71
C PHE A 108 -12.73 14.16 -5.09
N GLN A 109 -11.41 14.11 -5.03
CA GLN A 109 -10.56 15.24 -5.45
C GLN A 109 -10.76 15.59 -6.92
N LEU A 110 -10.92 14.61 -7.82
CA LEU A 110 -11.14 14.89 -9.25
C LEU A 110 -12.50 15.51 -9.55
N VAL A 111 -13.55 15.10 -8.83
CA VAL A 111 -14.91 15.61 -9.02
C VAL A 111 -15.08 17.03 -8.46
N PHE A 112 -14.42 17.33 -7.33
CA PHE A 112 -14.59 18.61 -6.63
C PHE A 112 -13.46 19.62 -6.88
N ARG A 113 -12.52 19.29 -7.76
CA ARG A 113 -11.46 20.20 -8.24
C ARG A 113 -12.00 21.19 -9.28
#